data_AF-A0A2W4LT95-F1
#
_entry.id   AF-A0A2W4LT95-F1
#
_cell.length_a   1.000
_cell.length_b   1.000
_cell.length_c   1.000
_cell.angle_alpha   90.00
_cell.angle_beta   90.00
_cell.angle_gamma   90.00
#
_symmetry.space_group_name_H-M   'P 1'
#
loop_
_entity.id
_entity.type
_entity.pdbx_description
1 polymer ?
#
loop_
_entity_poly.entity_id
_entity_poly.type
_entity_poly.pdbx_seq_one_letter_code
_entity_poly.pdbx_strand_id
1 'polypeptide(L)'
;RMRWSNASEITKGVYWAMRAAKQLESRPNVMFISDGQEAPPLDPDFRLPLFEDLEPGEVQGWLIGAGGEVPRPIPKSNEEGETIGYWRSWEVIQQHGHREHLSGVRETHLRALAKQIGFDYRRMSDANALLDAMRDPRFARQASAAGSSFWLPALLALGLLAFCFRPDVRSRPRTPVAAREA
;
A
#
# COMPACT_ATOMS: atom_id res chain seq x y z
N ARG A 1 14.03 -20.13 6.52
CA ARG A 1 13.32 -20.13 7.82
C ARG A 1 13.09 -18.67 8.22
N MET A 2 11.84 -18.20 8.19
CA MET A 2 11.52 -16.85 8.68
C MET A 2 11.88 -16.78 10.17
N ARG A 3 12.74 -15.83 10.55
CA ARG A 3 13.10 -15.57 11.95
C ARG A 3 12.01 -14.71 12.58
N TRP A 4 10.87 -15.30 12.88
CA TRP A 4 9.96 -14.70 13.86
C TRP A 4 10.63 -14.82 15.22
N SER A 5 10.98 -13.69 15.83
CA SER A 5 11.23 -13.64 17.28
C SER A 5 9.91 -13.85 18.01
N ASN A 6 9.91 -14.52 19.16
CA ASN A 6 8.71 -14.71 20.01
C ASN A 6 8.24 -13.40 20.69
N ALA A 7 8.29 -12.28 19.98
CA ALA A 7 7.92 -10.95 20.45
C ALA A 7 7.11 -10.24 19.36
N SER A 8 6.14 -9.45 19.80
CA SER A 8 5.35 -8.56 18.96
C SER A 8 5.63 -7.14 19.45
N GLU A 9 6.27 -6.33 18.60
CA GLU A 9 6.62 -4.94 18.89
C GLU A 9 5.92 -4.01 17.87
N ILE A 10 4.59 -3.90 17.95
CA ILE A 10 3.76 -3.17 16.99
C ILE A 10 4.13 -1.68 16.96
N THR A 11 4.21 -1.05 18.12
CA THR A 11 4.52 0.38 18.26
C THR A 11 5.87 0.72 17.62
N LYS A 12 6.88 -0.07 17.94
CA LYS A 12 8.22 0.08 17.39
C LYS A 12 8.25 -0.23 15.89
N GLY A 13 7.49 -1.23 15.43
CA GLY A 13 7.30 -1.55 14.03
C GLY A 13 6.73 -0.38 13.23
N VAL A 14 5.74 0.33 13.79
CA VAL A 14 5.18 1.56 13.19
C VAL A 14 6.24 2.65 13.11
N TYR A 15 7.04 2.87 14.16
CA TYR A 15 8.12 3.87 14.13
C TYR A 15 9.18 3.54 13.09
N TRP A 16 9.55 2.26 12.95
CA TRP A 16 10.46 1.83 11.89
C TRP A 16 9.87 2.03 10.50
N ALA A 17 8.57 1.80 10.31
CA ALA A 17 7.90 2.06 9.04
C ALA A 17 7.90 3.56 8.69
N MET A 18 7.62 4.43 9.67
CA MET A 18 7.73 5.88 9.49
C MET A 18 9.15 6.31 9.14
N ARG A 19 10.14 5.79 9.87
CA ARG A 19 11.56 6.09 9.63
C ARG A 19 12.01 5.64 8.25
N ALA A 20 11.60 4.45 7.82
CA ALA A 20 11.89 3.95 6.49
C ALA A 20 11.25 4.82 5.40
N ALA A 21 9.97 5.21 5.58
CA ALA A 21 9.30 6.11 4.66
C ALA A 21 9.99 7.48 4.57
N LYS A 22 10.44 8.03 5.70
CA LYS A 22 11.19 9.30 5.75
C LYS A 22 12.50 9.25 4.97
N GLN A 23 13.17 8.10 4.94
CA GLN A 23 14.48 7.92 4.26
C GLN A 23 14.37 7.73 2.75
N LEU A 24 13.19 7.41 2.22
CA LEU A 24 12.98 7.27 0.78
C LEU A 24 12.83 8.65 0.12
N GLU A 25 13.40 8.82 -1.07
CA GLU A 25 13.34 10.08 -1.82
C GLU A 25 11.90 10.54 -2.09
N SER A 26 11.02 9.59 -2.40
CA SER A 26 9.61 9.87 -2.64
C SER A 26 8.84 10.16 -1.35
N ARG A 27 9.41 9.89 -0.16
CA ARG A 27 8.80 10.06 1.18
C ARG A 27 7.37 9.52 1.27
N PRO A 28 7.08 8.24 0.95
CA PRO A 28 5.71 7.75 0.77
C PRO A 28 4.85 7.85 2.03
N ASN A 29 3.53 7.82 1.85
CA ASN A 29 2.58 7.66 2.96
C ASN A 29 2.59 6.20 3.44
N VAL A 30 2.35 5.97 4.73
CA VAL A 30 2.41 4.63 5.33
C VAL A 30 1.02 4.11 5.62
N MET A 31 0.74 2.86 5.28
CA MET A 31 -0.43 2.14 5.76
C MET A 31 0.06 0.92 6.54
N PHE A 32 -0.17 0.92 7.84
CA PHE A 32 0.26 -0.15 8.74
C PHE A 32 -0.96 -0.95 9.21
N ILE A 33 -0.95 -2.26 9.01
CA ILE A 33 -2.09 -3.14 9.32
C ILE A 33 -1.69 -4.05 10.48
N SER A 34 -2.46 -4.05 11.56
CA SER A 34 -2.20 -4.87 12.73
C SER A 34 -3.45 -5.06 13.59
N ASP A 35 -3.51 -6.13 14.38
CA ASP A 35 -4.49 -6.26 15.46
C ASP A 35 -4.10 -5.44 16.70
N GLY A 36 -2.88 -4.91 16.77
CA GLY A 36 -2.39 -4.08 17.87
C GLY A 36 -1.97 -4.85 19.11
N GLN A 37 -1.81 -6.17 19.02
CA GLN A 37 -1.38 -7.00 20.15
C GLN A 37 0.14 -6.97 20.32
N GLU A 38 0.60 -6.45 21.46
CA GLU A 38 2.02 -6.36 21.84
C GLU A 38 2.42 -7.58 22.69
N ALA A 39 3.65 -8.06 22.52
CA ALA A 39 4.21 -9.16 23.30
C ALA A 39 5.69 -8.84 23.65
N PRO A 40 6.00 -8.53 24.92
CA PRO A 40 5.08 -8.49 26.08
C PRO A 40 4.05 -7.35 25.97
N PRO A 41 2.89 -7.46 26.64
CA PRO A 41 1.90 -6.39 26.60
C PRO A 41 2.42 -5.11 27.26
N LEU A 42 2.06 -3.97 26.68
CA LEU A 42 2.40 -2.66 27.23
C LEU A 42 1.44 -2.28 28.35
N ASP A 43 1.92 -1.54 29.33
CA ASP A 43 1.06 -0.87 30.29
C ASP A 43 0.16 0.14 29.54
N PRO A 44 -1.18 0.13 29.74
CA PRO A 44 -2.10 1.05 29.06
C PRO A 44 -1.74 2.53 29.19
N ASP A 45 -1.11 2.92 30.30
CA ASP A 45 -0.72 4.32 30.56
C ASP A 45 0.69 4.62 30.03
N PHE A 46 1.46 3.59 29.70
CA PHE A 46 2.81 3.74 29.18
C PHE A 46 2.80 3.88 27.66
N ARG A 47 3.13 5.08 27.20
CA ARG A 47 3.36 5.36 25.78
C ARG A 47 4.85 5.35 25.48
N LEU A 48 5.27 4.43 24.61
CA LEU A 48 6.65 4.42 24.11
C LEU A 48 6.95 5.74 23.41
N PRO A 49 8.00 6.47 23.80
CA PRO A 49 8.36 7.72 23.15
C PRO A 49 8.68 7.49 21.67
N LEU A 50 8.36 8.46 20.83
CA LEU A 50 8.78 8.46 19.43
C LEU A 50 10.31 8.44 19.34
N PHE A 51 10.85 7.89 18.26
CA PHE A 51 12.29 8.05 18.01
C PHE A 51 12.65 9.53 17.87
N GLU A 52 13.83 9.90 18.36
CA GLU A 52 14.29 11.30 18.39
C GLU A 52 14.32 11.95 17.01
N ASP A 53 14.50 11.15 15.96
CA ASP A 53 14.54 11.59 14.57
C ASP A 53 13.16 11.56 13.88
N LEU A 54 12.08 11.35 14.61
CA LEU A 54 10.70 11.39 14.09
C LEU A 54 9.89 12.49 14.79
N GLU A 55 9.07 13.18 14.00
CA GLU A 55 8.07 14.12 14.52
C GLU A 55 6.65 13.64 14.17
N PRO A 56 5.66 13.79 15.08
CA PRO A 56 4.28 13.49 14.77
C PRO A 56 3.78 14.25 13.54
N GLY A 57 3.14 13.56 12.60
CA GLY A 57 2.63 14.14 11.35
C GLY A 57 3.67 14.38 10.25
N GLU A 58 4.96 14.14 10.50
CA GLU A 58 6.01 14.25 9.47
C GLU A 58 5.79 13.23 8.34
N VAL A 59 5.37 12.02 8.71
CA VAL A 59 4.88 11.00 7.79
C VAL A 59 3.38 10.92 7.98
N GLN A 60 2.66 10.94 6.86
CA GLN A 60 1.22 10.79 6.84
C GLN A 60 0.85 9.32 6.57
N GLY A 61 -0.27 8.87 7.13
CA GLY A 61 -0.63 7.48 6.98
C GLY A 61 -1.88 7.03 7.71
N TRP A 62 -2.17 5.74 7.51
CA TRP A 62 -3.24 5.00 8.15
C TRP A 62 -2.68 3.92 9.07
N LEU A 63 -3.25 3.82 10.27
CA LEU A 63 -3.14 2.63 11.10
C LEU A 63 -4.45 1.85 11.01
N ILE A 64 -4.38 0.66 10.43
CA ILE A 64 -5.53 -0.18 10.12
C ILE A 64 -5.63 -1.32 11.15
N GLY A 65 -6.70 -1.32 11.93
CA GLY A 65 -6.99 -2.37 12.89
C GLY A 65 -7.59 -3.61 12.23
N ALA A 66 -6.84 -4.71 12.20
CA ALA A 66 -7.31 -5.99 11.68
C ALA A 66 -7.81 -6.89 12.81
N GLY A 67 -8.93 -7.59 12.59
CA GLY A 67 -9.47 -8.58 13.53
C GLY A 67 -10.80 -8.18 14.18
N GLY A 68 -11.33 -9.14 14.95
CA GLY A 68 -12.60 -9.02 15.67
C GLY A 68 -12.45 -8.26 16.99
N GLU A 69 -13.48 -7.52 17.38
CA GLU A 69 -13.58 -6.92 18.74
C GLU A 69 -13.76 -8.00 19.81
N VAL A 70 -14.50 -9.06 19.48
CA VAL A 70 -14.70 -10.20 20.37
C VAL A 70 -13.47 -11.10 20.27
N PRO A 71 -12.70 -11.28 21.36
CA PRO A 71 -11.51 -12.11 21.34
C PRO A 71 -11.85 -13.57 21.01
N ARG A 72 -11.07 -14.18 20.13
CA ARG A 72 -11.23 -15.57 19.67
C ARG A 72 -9.99 -16.39 20.00
N PRO A 73 -10.14 -17.70 20.25
CA PRO A 73 -9.00 -18.58 20.48
C PRO A 73 -8.12 -18.66 19.21
N ILE A 74 -6.81 -18.67 19.40
CA ILE A 74 -5.84 -18.72 18.30
C ILE A 74 -5.57 -20.19 17.93
N PRO A 75 -5.78 -20.62 16.68
CA PRO A 75 -5.49 -21.98 16.26
C PRO A 75 -3.98 -22.23 16.25
N LYS A 76 -3.57 -23.44 16.65
CA LYS A 76 -2.21 -23.95 16.43
C LYS A 76 -2.18 -24.73 15.13
N SER A 77 -1.15 -24.47 14.32
CA SER A 77 -0.92 -25.20 13.08
C SER A 77 0.31 -26.10 13.19
N ASN A 78 0.26 -27.28 12.56
CA ASN A 78 1.45 -28.10 12.29
C ASN A 78 2.26 -27.55 11.11
N GLU A 79 3.31 -28.25 10.70
CA GLU A 79 4.17 -27.82 9.58
C GLU A 79 3.41 -27.82 8.25
N GLU A 80 2.34 -28.60 8.14
CA GLU A 80 1.45 -28.72 6.99
C GLU A 80 0.33 -27.65 6.99
N GLY A 81 0.24 -26.82 8.04
CA GLY A 81 -0.77 -25.77 8.17
C GLY A 81 -2.12 -26.23 8.74
N GLU A 82 -2.27 -27.51 9.08
CA GLU A 82 -3.49 -28.08 9.64
C GLU A 82 -3.67 -27.65 11.10
N THR A 83 -4.92 -27.39 11.50
CA THR A 83 -5.21 -26.98 12.88
C THR A 83 -5.15 -28.18 13.82
N ILE A 84 -4.16 -28.18 14.73
CA ILE A 84 -3.94 -29.24 15.73
C ILE A 84 -4.50 -28.89 17.12
N GLY A 85 -5.19 -27.76 17.25
CA GLY A 85 -5.80 -27.31 18.49
C GLY A 85 -5.79 -25.79 18.62
N TYR A 86 -5.92 -25.30 19.85
CA TYR A 86 -5.90 -23.86 20.15
C TYR A 86 -4.90 -23.56 21.26
N TRP A 87 -4.32 -22.36 21.22
CA TRP A 87 -3.47 -21.83 22.28
C TRP A 87 -4.25 -21.67 23.59
N ARG A 88 -3.64 -22.11 24.69
CA ARG A 88 -4.21 -22.02 26.03
C ARG A 88 -3.44 -21.02 26.89
N SER A 89 -4.10 -20.54 27.95
CA SER A 89 -3.54 -19.51 28.82
C SER A 89 -2.21 -19.91 29.48
N TRP A 90 -2.02 -21.20 29.79
CA TRP A 90 -0.79 -21.72 30.39
C TRP A 90 0.34 -21.98 29.38
N GLU A 91 0.08 -21.86 28.08
CA GLU A 91 1.05 -22.12 27.01
C GLU A 91 1.63 -20.83 26.43
N VAL A 92 1.10 -19.68 26.86
CA VAL A 92 1.49 -18.35 26.41
C VAL A 92 1.79 -17.51 27.64
N ILE A 93 2.85 -16.72 27.59
CA ILE A 93 3.18 -15.76 28.66
C ILE A 93 1.98 -14.82 28.84
N GLN A 94 1.43 -14.78 30.05
CA GLN A 94 0.31 -13.90 30.39
C GLN A 94 0.80 -12.71 31.19
N GLN A 95 0.19 -11.56 30.94
CA GLN A 95 0.22 -10.43 31.88
C GLN A 95 -1.04 -10.48 32.75
N HIS A 96 -0.94 -10.03 34.01
CA HIS A 96 -2.06 -10.06 34.95
C HIS A 96 -3.29 -9.36 34.38
N GLY A 97 -4.43 -10.06 34.30
CA GLY A 97 -5.69 -9.52 33.75
C GLY A 97 -5.79 -9.54 32.22
N HIS A 98 -4.73 -9.96 31.52
CA HIS A 98 -4.72 -10.10 30.07
C HIS A 98 -5.09 -11.52 29.62
N ARG A 99 -5.49 -11.63 28.35
CA ARG A 99 -5.89 -12.90 27.70
C ARG A 99 -5.10 -13.08 26.41
N GLU A 100 -3.79 -13.23 26.54
CA GLU A 100 -2.87 -13.24 25.38
C GLU A 100 -3.04 -14.48 24.49
N HIS A 101 -3.61 -15.55 25.03
CA HIS A 101 -4.01 -16.74 24.28
C HIS A 101 -5.23 -16.52 23.36
N LEU A 102 -5.88 -15.35 23.45
CA LEU A 102 -6.98 -14.94 22.58
C LEU A 102 -6.51 -13.81 21.65
N SER A 103 -6.84 -13.92 20.37
CA SER A 103 -6.62 -12.86 19.39
C SER A 103 -7.87 -11.99 19.29
N GLY A 104 -7.67 -10.68 19.31
CA GLY A 104 -8.70 -9.67 19.13
C GLY A 104 -8.06 -8.32 18.94
N VAL A 105 -8.73 -7.44 18.19
CA VAL A 105 -8.20 -6.12 17.88
C VAL A 105 -8.09 -5.27 19.15
N ARG A 106 -6.90 -4.69 19.39
CA ARG A 106 -6.59 -3.77 20.49
C ARG A 106 -6.85 -2.34 20.03
N GLU A 107 -8.11 -2.04 19.81
CA GLU A 107 -8.54 -0.78 19.21
C GLU A 107 -8.08 0.46 19.99
N THR A 108 -8.20 0.43 21.32
CA THR A 108 -7.75 1.52 22.19
C THR A 108 -6.26 1.81 22.02
N HIS A 109 -5.44 0.76 21.96
CA HIS A 109 -4.00 0.86 21.76
C HIS A 109 -3.69 1.48 20.38
N LEU A 110 -4.29 0.95 19.31
CA LEU A 110 -4.07 1.46 17.96
C LEU A 110 -4.53 2.91 17.80
N ARG A 111 -5.70 3.29 18.34
CA ARG A 111 -6.19 4.69 18.29
C ARG A 111 -5.25 5.64 19.02
N ALA A 112 -4.74 5.24 20.19
CA ALA A 112 -3.78 6.03 20.96
C ALA A 112 -2.46 6.20 20.21
N LEU A 113 -1.94 5.12 19.60
CA LEU A 113 -0.74 5.15 18.79
C LEU A 113 -0.91 6.04 17.55
N ALA A 114 -2.03 5.91 16.83
CA ALA A 114 -2.32 6.73 15.66
C ALA A 114 -2.34 8.22 16.01
N LYS A 115 -3.01 8.59 17.12
CA LYS A 115 -3.02 9.97 17.63
C LYS A 115 -1.62 10.46 18.00
N GLN A 116 -0.79 9.61 18.59
CA GLN A 116 0.57 9.97 18.98
C GLN A 116 1.46 10.29 17.78
N ILE A 117 1.32 9.55 16.68
CA ILE A 117 2.17 9.70 15.49
C ILE A 117 1.57 10.62 14.42
N GLY A 118 0.32 11.06 14.59
CA GLY A 118 -0.39 11.88 13.61
C GLY A 118 -0.98 11.08 12.42
N PHE A 119 -1.24 9.79 12.61
CA PHE A 119 -1.93 8.95 11.63
C PHE A 119 -3.43 8.95 11.88
N ASP A 120 -4.20 8.66 10.83
CA ASP A 120 -5.60 8.31 10.99
C ASP A 120 -5.75 6.83 11.36
N TYR A 121 -6.76 6.51 12.16
CA TYR A 121 -7.11 5.14 12.51
C TYR A 121 -8.38 4.69 11.80
N ARG A 122 -8.36 3.48 11.23
CA ARG A 122 -9.57 2.82 10.70
C ARG A 122 -9.58 1.35 11.05
N ARG A 123 -10.74 0.83 11.42
CA ARG A 123 -10.94 -0.61 11.60
C ARG A 123 -11.23 -1.29 10.27
N MET A 124 -10.61 -2.43 10.02
CA MET A 124 -10.86 -3.29 8.87
C MET A 124 -11.89 -4.35 9.26
N SER A 125 -13.17 -3.99 9.18
CA SER A 125 -14.30 -4.94 9.29
C SER A 125 -14.47 -5.80 8.04
N ASP A 126 -14.08 -5.25 6.89
CA ASP A 126 -14.24 -5.85 5.57
C ASP A 126 -13.18 -5.30 4.59
N ALA A 127 -13.14 -5.87 3.38
CA ALA A 127 -12.18 -5.48 2.36
C ALA A 127 -12.42 -4.07 1.81
N ASN A 128 -13.66 -3.56 1.83
CA ASN A 128 -13.98 -2.23 1.31
C ASN A 128 -13.42 -1.15 2.25
N ALA A 129 -13.46 -1.36 3.57
CA ALA A 129 -12.86 -0.45 4.53
C ALA A 129 -11.36 -0.21 4.27
N LEU A 130 -10.63 -1.24 3.84
CA LEU A 130 -9.23 -1.13 3.44
C LEU A 130 -9.08 -0.40 2.10
N LEU A 131 -9.90 -0.75 1.10
CA LEU A 131 -9.89 -0.09 -0.20
C LEU A 131 -10.17 1.41 -0.11
N ASP A 132 -11.11 1.81 0.75
CA ASP A 132 -11.44 3.21 1.00
C ASP A 132 -10.26 3.95 1.64
N ALA A 133 -9.56 3.33 2.59
CA ALA A 133 -8.36 3.90 3.19
C ALA A 133 -7.22 4.07 2.16
N MET A 134 -7.03 3.08 1.29
CA MET A 134 -6.03 3.13 0.20
C MET A 134 -6.33 4.20 -0.84
N ARG A 135 -7.61 4.50 -1.08
CA ARG A 135 -8.07 5.47 -2.09
C ARG A 135 -8.37 6.85 -1.50
N ASP A 136 -8.05 7.08 -0.23
CA ASP A 136 -8.30 8.37 0.41
C ASP A 136 -7.55 9.50 -0.33
N PRO A 137 -8.26 10.49 -0.89
CA PRO A 137 -7.66 11.59 -1.62
C PRO A 137 -6.63 12.38 -0.83
N ARG A 138 -6.72 12.39 0.51
CA ARG A 138 -5.77 13.08 1.41
C ARG A 138 -4.35 12.51 1.30
N PHE A 139 -4.23 11.22 0.97
CA PHE A 139 -2.96 10.53 0.79
C PHE A 139 -2.60 10.30 -0.68
N ALA A 140 -3.42 10.77 -1.62
CA ALA A 140 -3.15 10.66 -3.04
C ALA A 140 -1.97 11.56 -3.44
N ARG A 141 -1.12 11.06 -4.34
CA ARG A 141 -0.01 11.83 -4.90
C ARG A 141 -0.14 11.88 -6.40
N GLN A 142 0.11 13.06 -6.97
CA GLN A 142 0.29 13.18 -8.41
C GLN A 142 1.65 12.56 -8.74
N ALA A 143 1.63 11.38 -9.34
CA ALA A 143 2.79 10.83 -10.01
C ALA A 143 2.78 11.39 -11.43
N SER A 144 3.84 12.11 -11.81
CA SER A 144 4.11 12.38 -13.22
C SER A 144 4.41 11.04 -13.88
N ALA A 145 3.39 10.42 -14.46
CA ALA A 145 3.60 9.32 -15.39
C ALA A 145 4.45 9.89 -16.52
N ALA A 146 5.56 9.23 -16.86
CA ALA A 146 6.33 9.55 -18.06
C ALA A 146 5.37 9.42 -19.24
N GLY A 147 4.78 10.55 -19.63
CA GLY A 147 3.81 10.64 -20.70
C GLY A 147 4.45 10.01 -21.91
N SER A 148 3.80 8.98 -22.42
CA SER A 148 4.28 8.19 -23.52
C SER A 148 4.35 9.07 -24.77
N SER A 149 5.51 9.71 -25.00
CA SER A 149 5.78 10.59 -26.15
C SER A 149 5.77 9.87 -27.50
N PHE A 150 5.20 8.66 -27.59
CA PHE A 150 5.04 7.88 -28.81
C PHE A 150 4.20 8.59 -29.88
N TRP A 151 3.48 9.66 -29.53
CA TRP A 151 2.75 10.45 -30.52
C TRP A 151 3.68 11.25 -31.46
N LEU A 152 4.84 11.70 -30.99
CA LEU A 152 5.82 12.41 -31.81
C LEU A 152 6.41 11.53 -32.94
N PRO A 153 6.96 10.32 -32.68
CA PRO A 153 7.43 9.43 -33.74
C PRO A 153 6.28 8.89 -34.60
N ALA A 154 5.07 8.71 -34.05
CA ALA A 154 3.91 8.31 -34.82
C ALA A 154 3.51 9.36 -35.87
N LEU A 155 3.48 10.65 -35.49
CA LEU A 155 3.22 11.75 -36.43
C LEU A 155 4.32 11.87 -37.48
N LEU A 156 5.58 11.67 -37.09
CA LEU A 156 6.71 11.67 -38.02
C LEU A 156 6.63 10.51 -39.03
N ALA A 157 6.32 9.29 -38.58
CA ALA A 157 6.11 8.13 -39.44
C ALA A 157 4.94 8.34 -40.41
N LEU A 158 3.84 8.93 -39.95
CA LEU A 158 2.68 9.27 -40.78
C LEU A 158 3.06 10.30 -41.86
N GLY A 159 3.84 11.33 -41.50
CA GLY A 159 4.34 12.31 -42.44
C GLY A 159 5.23 11.69 -43.53
N LEU A 160 6.12 10.75 -43.15
CA LEU A 160 6.95 10.01 -44.09
C LEU A 160 6.13 9.11 -45.03
N LEU A 161 5.10 8.43 -44.51
CA LEU A 161 4.18 7.64 -45.33
C LEU A 161 3.45 8.51 -46.37
N ALA A 162 2.89 9.64 -45.93
CA ALA A 162 2.20 10.57 -46.82
C ALA A 162 3.15 11.16 -47.89
N PHE A 163 4.43 11.33 -47.57
CA PHE A 163 5.45 11.75 -48.53
C PHE A 163 5.83 10.64 -49.52
N CYS A 164 6.09 9.42 -49.05
CA CYS A 164 6.46 8.29 -49.88
C CYS A 164 5.35 7.82 -50.83
N PHE A 165 4.08 7.95 -50.42
CA PHE A 165 2.92 7.54 -51.20
C PHE A 165 2.22 8.72 -51.89
N ARG A 166 2.91 9.85 -52.15
CA ARG A 166 2.35 10.91 -52.97
C ARG A 166 1.99 10.35 -54.36
N PRO A 167 0.71 10.32 -54.75
CA PRO A 167 0.34 9.81 -56.06
C PRO A 167 1.00 10.69 -57.11
N ASP A 168 1.80 10.07 -57.98
CA ASP A 168 2.46 10.75 -59.10
C ASP A 168 1.35 11.18 -60.07
N VAL A 169 0.85 12.41 -59.93
CA VAL A 169 -0.12 13.03 -60.85
C VAL A 169 0.63 13.38 -62.14
N ARG A 170 1.15 12.37 -62.83
CA ARG A 170 1.59 12.52 -64.22
C ARG A 170 0.33 12.60 -65.06
N SER A 171 -0.09 13.82 -65.34
CA SER A 171 -1.06 14.15 -66.38
C SER A 171 -0.67 13.44 -67.67
N ARG A 172 -1.40 12.37 -68.03
CA ARG A 172 -1.25 11.69 -69.32
C ARG A 172 -1.57 12.70 -70.43
N PRO A 173 -0.63 13.03 -71.34
CA PRO A 173 -0.96 13.84 -72.50
C PRO A 173 -1.91 13.04 -73.39
N ARG A 174 -3.08 13.61 -73.70
CA ARG A 174 -3.95 13.08 -74.76
C ARG A 174 -3.26 13.32 -76.09
N THR A 175 -2.80 12.27 -76.76
CA THR A 175 -2.33 12.33 -78.14
C THR A 175 -3.53 12.59 -79.07
N PRO A 176 -3.56 13.69 -79.85
CA PRO A 176 -4.62 13.92 -80.82
C PRO A 176 -4.42 13.02 -82.05
N VAL A 177 -5.51 12.40 -82.51
CA VAL A 177 -5.57 11.59 -83.73
C VAL A 177 -5.40 12.51 -84.94
N ALA A 178 -4.48 12.15 -85.83
CA ALA A 178 -4.13 12.89 -87.03
C ALA A 178 -5.32 13.01 -88.00
N ALA A 179 -5.65 14.25 -88.40
CA ALA A 179 -6.45 14.51 -89.58
C ALA A 179 -5.51 14.78 -90.76
N ARG A 180 -5.62 13.95 -91.81
CA ARG A 180 -4.97 14.12 -93.11
C ARG A 180 -5.59 15.33 -93.82
N GLU A 181 -4.75 16.25 -94.31
CA GLU A 181 -5.13 17.32 -95.22
C GLU A 181 -5.19 16.80 -96.68
N ALA A 182 -6.18 17.30 -97.42
CA ALA A 182 -6.17 17.53 -98.85
C ALA A 182 -6.92 18.85 -99.11
#